data_AF-A0AAE0CEB7-F1
#
_entry.id   AF-A0AAE0CEB7-F1
#
_cell.length_a   1.000
_cell.length_b   1.000
_cell.length_c   1.000
_cell.angle_alpha   90.00
_cell.angle_beta   90.00
_cell.angle_gamma   90.00
#
_symmetry.space_group_name_H-M   'P 1'
#
loop_
_entity.id
_entity.type
_entity.pdbx_description
1 polymer ?
#
loop_
_entity_poly.entity_id
_entity_poly.type
_entity_poly.pdbx_seq_one_letter_code
_entity_poly.pdbx_strand_id
1 'polypeptide(L)'
;MTFDGTQRRGEALSVVARWCSKRFELQLRLIQLLTIEKSPDQVALSTSLTNVCTRELELLVEAVVGWGRDSVKVNGSATARLQIIFPSSDDLLCICHTLNNAGDHALFAVKREFMTAWLILVQNDTLAGKLWKQKTRTTLASFSNTRWWSRQEVENNITLHFGLLPEFLEELESRGIGDATTKKMLSIYRRDPLQLEVSFAAGYGGLMRMLQTTYNLEGDRLEILLAFRQVESLRAYGSQLAFDNENRGLLPNTDAVIRRALEPAVGLVIKKEFPGHGIFTGKIHSIDTEDSAKWWYLIEYEDGDTETMDLQELRPHLSVHGSALRKFAIDGLMGAFKYLEDRLTGKCDSSYDCTHTYAVFKSAQLFDPSFVAENSGSIDASFVQQLACIVPLARANDGSLVSDLEGELPDYLSAAAGFTCDHTDVAAFTEAVLGWWRNHGTTIPKWSAAARIVFALSPNSCPCERVFSLLESMFGSGQDRALADYLQAALMLRYNKRL
;
A
#
# COMPACT_ATOMS: atom_id res chain seq x y z
N MET A 1 -9.85 -5.96 -18.25
CA MET A 1 -10.92 -5.11 -17.70
C MET A 1 -10.75 -5.02 -16.20
N THR A 2 -10.94 -3.85 -15.61
CA THR A 2 -11.09 -3.67 -14.16
C THR A 2 -12.49 -3.14 -13.89
N PHE A 3 -13.15 -3.64 -12.85
CA PHE A 3 -14.47 -3.16 -12.49
C PHE A 3 -14.61 -3.09 -10.97
N ASP A 4 -15.46 -2.16 -10.52
CA ASP A 4 -15.77 -2.00 -9.11
C ASP A 4 -17.12 -1.31 -8.91
N GLY A 5 -17.72 -1.55 -7.74
CA GLY A 5 -19.00 -0.99 -7.33
C GLY A 5 -18.89 -0.14 -6.08
N THR A 6 -19.66 0.93 -5.98
CA THR A 6 -19.75 1.76 -4.77
C THR A 6 -21.20 2.09 -4.41
N GLN A 7 -21.54 2.04 -3.12
CA GLN A 7 -22.89 2.34 -2.61
C GLN A 7 -23.05 3.80 -2.14
N ARG A 8 -22.00 4.61 -2.28
CA ARG A 8 -21.83 5.82 -1.44
C ARG A 8 -22.56 7.06 -1.96
N ARG A 9 -23.00 7.06 -3.23
CA ARG A 9 -23.68 8.20 -3.90
C ARG A 9 -24.82 7.70 -4.80
N GLY A 10 -25.56 6.70 -4.30
CA GLY A 10 -26.27 5.74 -5.13
C GLY A 10 -25.38 4.55 -5.42
N GLU A 11 -25.96 3.52 -6.02
CA GLU A 11 -25.23 2.33 -6.43
C GLU A 11 -24.58 2.66 -7.76
N ALA A 12 -23.25 2.66 -7.84
CA ALA A 12 -22.54 2.95 -9.07
C ALA A 12 -21.58 1.82 -9.42
N LEU A 13 -21.58 1.40 -10.68
CA LEU A 13 -20.65 0.42 -11.24
C LEU A 13 -19.73 1.12 -12.23
N SER A 14 -18.42 1.03 -12.02
CA SER A 14 -17.41 1.52 -12.95
C SER A 14 -16.75 0.35 -13.66
N VAL A 15 -16.53 0.50 -14.96
CA VAL A 15 -15.80 -0.47 -15.79
C VAL A 15 -14.73 0.28 -16.59
N VAL A 16 -13.48 -0.12 -16.41
CA VAL A 16 -12.33 0.48 -17.07
C VAL A 16 -11.60 -0.61 -17.88
N ALA A 17 -11.29 -0.30 -19.13
CA ALA A 17 -10.50 -1.15 -20.01
C ALA A 17 -9.05 -0.69 -20.06
N ARG A 18 -8.14 -1.66 -20.07
CA ARG A 18 -6.71 -1.46 -20.25
C ARG A 18 -6.22 -2.36 -21.37
N TRP A 19 -5.36 -1.83 -22.24
CA TRP A 19 -4.69 -2.63 -23.27
C TRP A 19 -3.34 -2.04 -23.67
N CYS A 20 -2.53 -2.85 -24.34
CA CYS A 20 -1.26 -2.44 -24.92
C CYS A 20 -1.33 -2.53 -26.45
N SER A 21 -1.06 -1.42 -27.14
CA SER A 21 -1.12 -1.36 -28.60
C SER A 21 0.02 -2.16 -29.25
N LYS A 22 -0.07 -2.40 -30.57
CA LYS A 22 1.05 -3.01 -31.34
C LYS A 22 2.33 -2.15 -31.33
N ARG A 23 2.23 -0.87 -30.96
CA ARG A 23 3.37 0.05 -30.81
C ARG A 23 3.86 0.14 -29.36
N PHE A 24 3.40 -0.75 -28.47
CA PHE A 24 3.70 -0.70 -27.04
C PHE A 24 3.29 0.61 -26.38
N GLU A 25 2.13 1.13 -26.77
CA GLU A 25 1.48 2.24 -26.07
C GLU A 25 0.43 1.66 -25.12
N LEU A 26 0.56 1.97 -23.83
CA LEU A 26 -0.45 1.63 -22.84
C LEU A 26 -1.65 2.56 -22.99
N GLN A 27 -2.84 1.99 -22.90
CA GLN A 27 -4.10 2.70 -22.95
C GLN A 27 -4.96 2.25 -21.78
N LEU A 28 -5.58 3.22 -21.12
CA LEU A 28 -6.56 3.02 -20.07
C LEU A 28 -7.77 3.91 -20.37
N ARG A 29 -8.98 3.34 -20.39
CA ARG A 29 -10.20 4.09 -20.66
C ARG A 29 -11.34 3.67 -19.75
N LEU A 30 -12.02 4.65 -19.18
CA LEU A 30 -13.34 4.47 -18.61
C LEU A 30 -14.29 4.08 -19.75
N ILE A 31 -14.82 2.86 -19.69
CA ILE A 31 -15.74 2.34 -20.69
C ILE A 31 -17.17 2.63 -20.28
N GLN A 32 -17.47 2.40 -19.00
CA GLN A 32 -18.82 2.55 -18.50
C GLN A 32 -18.81 3.03 -17.05
N LEU A 33 -19.71 3.96 -16.76
CA LEU A 33 -20.13 4.30 -15.40
C LEU A 33 -21.65 4.20 -15.37
N LEU A 34 -22.18 3.22 -14.64
CA LEU A 34 -23.61 3.03 -14.47
C LEU A 34 -24.03 3.47 -13.08
N THR A 35 -25.00 4.36 -12.98
CA THR A 35 -25.78 4.56 -11.76
C THR A 35 -26.96 3.59 -11.78
N ILE A 36 -27.04 2.73 -10.79
CA ILE A 36 -28.04 1.69 -10.61
C ILE A 36 -28.83 1.96 -9.32
N GLU A 37 -30.06 1.45 -9.24
CA GLU A 37 -30.92 1.66 -8.07
C GLU A 37 -30.53 0.77 -6.89
N LYS A 38 -29.94 -0.39 -7.16
CA LYS A 38 -29.57 -1.40 -6.18
C LYS A 38 -28.28 -2.10 -6.61
N SER A 39 -27.43 -2.47 -5.64
CA SER A 39 -26.24 -3.29 -5.91
C SER A 39 -26.60 -4.50 -6.77
N PRO A 40 -25.86 -4.77 -7.86
CA PRO A 40 -26.15 -5.90 -8.72
C PRO A 40 -25.75 -7.18 -7.98
N ASP A 41 -26.54 -8.23 -8.14
CA ASP A 41 -26.07 -9.57 -7.76
C ASP A 41 -25.04 -10.08 -8.78
N GLN A 42 -24.46 -11.24 -8.51
CA GLN A 42 -23.44 -11.85 -9.37
C GLN A 42 -23.92 -12.12 -10.80
N VAL A 43 -25.23 -12.36 -11.01
CA VAL A 43 -25.79 -12.62 -12.34
C VAL A 43 -25.90 -11.31 -13.09
N ALA A 44 -26.57 -10.32 -12.52
CA ALA A 44 -26.73 -8.99 -13.11
C ALA A 44 -25.39 -8.33 -13.43
N LEU A 45 -24.40 -8.44 -12.52
CA LEU A 45 -23.05 -7.92 -12.74
C LEU A 45 -22.37 -8.62 -13.92
N SER A 46 -22.36 -9.95 -13.95
CA SER A 46 -21.76 -10.70 -15.05
C SER A 46 -22.42 -10.40 -16.40
N THR A 47 -23.75 -10.32 -16.46
CA THR A 47 -24.49 -9.98 -17.69
C THR A 47 -24.16 -8.57 -18.17
N SER A 48 -24.06 -7.60 -17.25
CA SER A 48 -23.69 -6.23 -17.59
C SER A 48 -22.29 -6.17 -18.20
N LEU A 49 -21.31 -6.83 -17.57
CA LEU A 49 -19.94 -6.90 -18.07
C LEU A 49 -19.84 -7.65 -19.41
N THR A 50 -20.62 -8.71 -19.61
CA THR A 50 -20.71 -9.39 -20.92
C THR A 50 -21.26 -8.46 -22.00
N ASN A 51 -22.29 -7.68 -21.70
CA ASN A 51 -22.85 -6.73 -22.66
C ASN A 51 -21.85 -5.62 -23.01
N VAL A 52 -21.12 -5.10 -22.03
CA VAL A 52 -20.05 -4.13 -22.28
C VAL A 52 -19.01 -4.69 -23.24
N CYS A 53 -18.50 -5.89 -22.97
CA CYS A 53 -17.49 -6.50 -23.83
C CYS A 53 -18.01 -6.84 -25.22
N THR A 54 -19.18 -7.46 -25.34
CA THR A 54 -19.64 -8.07 -26.61
C THR A 54 -20.51 -7.13 -27.46
N ARG A 55 -21.25 -6.21 -26.85
CA ARG A 55 -22.18 -5.31 -27.56
C ARG A 55 -21.67 -3.89 -27.66
N GLU A 56 -21.12 -3.34 -26.57
CA GLU A 56 -20.67 -1.94 -26.58
C GLU A 56 -19.27 -1.80 -27.17
N LEU A 57 -18.37 -2.74 -26.87
CA LEU A 57 -17.00 -2.75 -27.37
C LEU A 57 -16.77 -3.72 -28.53
N GLU A 58 -17.76 -4.57 -28.85
CA GLU A 58 -17.68 -5.57 -29.93
C GLU A 58 -16.40 -6.42 -29.88
N LEU A 59 -15.94 -6.75 -28.68
CA LEU A 59 -14.73 -7.55 -28.48
C LEU A 59 -15.00 -9.01 -28.81
N LEU A 60 -14.03 -9.63 -29.48
CA LEU A 60 -13.93 -11.07 -29.52
C LEU A 60 -13.72 -11.62 -28.11
N VAL A 61 -14.26 -12.80 -27.86
CA VAL A 61 -14.20 -13.45 -26.54
C VAL A 61 -12.75 -13.67 -26.10
N GLU A 62 -11.88 -14.03 -27.04
CA GLU A 62 -10.46 -14.29 -26.83
C GLU A 62 -9.64 -13.01 -26.62
N ALA A 63 -10.18 -11.85 -26.98
CA ALA A 63 -9.51 -10.56 -26.80
C ALA A 63 -9.58 -10.07 -25.34
N VAL A 64 -10.47 -10.63 -24.52
CA VAL A 64 -10.56 -10.32 -23.09
C VAL A 64 -9.57 -11.18 -22.33
N VAL A 65 -8.42 -10.59 -21.98
CA VAL A 65 -7.32 -11.31 -21.33
C VAL A 65 -7.39 -11.33 -19.80
N GLY A 66 -8.24 -10.53 -19.17
CA GLY A 66 -8.34 -10.62 -17.71
C GLY A 66 -9.26 -9.63 -17.03
N TRP A 67 -9.54 -9.94 -15.77
CA TRP A 67 -10.42 -9.21 -14.87
C TRP A 67 -9.63 -8.82 -13.62
N GLY A 68 -9.46 -7.53 -13.39
CA GLY A 68 -8.94 -7.00 -12.13
C GLY A 68 -10.09 -6.57 -11.24
N ARG A 69 -10.16 -7.11 -10.02
CA ARG A 69 -11.25 -6.83 -9.07
C ARG A 69 -10.77 -6.84 -7.64
N ASP A 70 -11.59 -6.29 -6.75
CA ASP A 70 -11.41 -6.46 -5.32
C ASP A 70 -11.78 -7.90 -4.87
N SER A 71 -11.72 -8.16 -3.56
CA SER A 71 -12.03 -9.48 -3.00
C SER A 71 -13.47 -9.61 -2.51
N VAL A 72 -14.37 -8.70 -2.89
CA VAL A 72 -15.78 -8.82 -2.52
C VAL A 72 -16.38 -10.04 -3.21
N LYS A 73 -17.14 -10.82 -2.44
CA LYS A 73 -17.69 -12.13 -2.87
C LYS A 73 -18.53 -12.04 -4.15
N VAL A 74 -19.32 -10.97 -4.30
CA VAL A 74 -20.15 -10.75 -5.50
C VAL A 74 -19.29 -10.61 -6.75
N ASN A 75 -18.20 -9.85 -6.67
CA ASN A 75 -17.25 -9.66 -7.77
C ASN A 75 -16.58 -10.99 -8.16
N GLY A 76 -16.13 -11.78 -7.19
CA GLY A 76 -15.57 -13.12 -7.47
C GLY A 76 -16.59 -14.08 -8.10
N SER A 77 -17.83 -14.07 -7.62
CA SER A 77 -18.90 -14.91 -8.18
C SER A 77 -19.28 -14.49 -9.61
N ALA A 78 -19.22 -13.19 -9.91
CA ALA A 78 -19.45 -12.67 -11.26
C ALA A 78 -18.29 -13.02 -12.19
N THR A 79 -17.03 -12.88 -11.75
CA THR A 79 -15.86 -13.27 -12.54
C THR A 79 -15.85 -14.76 -12.88
N ALA A 80 -16.20 -15.63 -11.93
CA ALA A 80 -16.32 -17.06 -12.21
C ALA A 80 -17.32 -17.37 -13.34
N ARG A 81 -18.42 -16.59 -13.45
CA ARG A 81 -19.36 -16.68 -14.58
C ARG A 81 -18.77 -16.10 -15.86
N LEU A 82 -18.07 -14.98 -15.77
CA LEU A 82 -17.40 -14.36 -16.91
C LEU A 82 -16.34 -15.29 -17.50
N GLN A 83 -15.58 -16.04 -16.70
CA GLN A 83 -14.59 -16.99 -17.20
C GLN A 83 -15.20 -18.19 -17.95
N ILE A 84 -16.48 -18.49 -17.77
CA ILE A 84 -17.18 -19.46 -18.63
C ILE A 84 -17.40 -18.86 -20.03
N ILE A 85 -17.72 -17.56 -20.09
CA ILE A 85 -18.01 -16.84 -21.34
C ILE A 85 -16.70 -16.43 -22.04
N PHE A 86 -15.70 -16.02 -21.28
CA PHE A 86 -14.38 -15.52 -21.68
C PHE A 86 -13.29 -16.47 -21.15
N PRO A 87 -13.18 -17.68 -21.71
CA PRO A 87 -12.37 -18.74 -21.12
C PRO A 87 -10.86 -18.48 -21.19
N SER A 88 -10.43 -17.54 -22.03
CA SER A 88 -9.03 -17.09 -22.11
C SER A 88 -8.67 -15.98 -21.11
N SER A 89 -9.61 -15.55 -20.26
CA SER A 89 -9.39 -14.45 -19.32
C SER A 89 -8.86 -14.92 -17.96
N ASP A 90 -7.94 -14.13 -17.41
CA ASP A 90 -7.43 -14.30 -16.06
C ASP A 90 -8.31 -13.61 -15.00
N ASP A 91 -8.24 -14.04 -13.73
CA ASP A 91 -8.90 -13.40 -12.57
C ASP A 91 -7.84 -12.94 -11.56
N LEU A 92 -7.63 -11.62 -11.49
CA LEU A 92 -6.60 -11.00 -10.67
C LEU A 92 -7.23 -10.21 -9.52
N LEU A 93 -6.87 -10.59 -8.31
CA LEU A 93 -7.23 -9.83 -7.11
C LEU A 93 -6.39 -8.57 -7.00
N CYS A 94 -7.02 -7.47 -6.61
CA CYS A 94 -6.34 -6.21 -6.37
C CYS A 94 -5.38 -6.32 -5.18
N ILE A 95 -4.07 -6.27 -5.47
CA ILE A 95 -3.05 -6.29 -4.42
C ILE A 95 -3.12 -5.03 -3.56
N CYS A 96 -3.43 -3.88 -4.15
CA CYS A 96 -3.52 -2.62 -3.42
C CYS A 96 -4.64 -2.63 -2.36
N HIS A 97 -5.80 -3.20 -2.68
CA HIS A 97 -6.87 -3.43 -1.72
C HIS A 97 -6.45 -4.44 -0.63
N THR A 98 -5.72 -5.49 -1.01
CA THR A 98 -5.15 -6.46 -0.06
C THR A 98 -4.21 -5.78 0.94
N LEU A 99 -3.33 -4.90 0.46
CA LEU A 99 -2.37 -4.15 1.29
C LEU A 99 -3.08 -3.15 2.20
N ASN A 100 -4.06 -2.40 1.68
CA ASN A 100 -4.88 -1.51 2.51
C ASN A 100 -5.53 -2.27 3.67
N ASN A 101 -6.16 -3.42 3.37
CA ASN A 101 -6.84 -4.23 4.38
C ASN A 101 -5.85 -4.84 5.36
N ALA A 102 -4.66 -5.25 4.90
CA ALA A 102 -3.59 -5.71 5.79
C ALA A 102 -3.26 -4.63 6.85
N GLY A 103 -3.22 -3.34 6.47
CA GLY A 103 -3.07 -2.23 7.42
C GLY A 103 -4.11 -2.21 8.54
N ASP A 104 -5.37 -2.53 8.26
CA ASP A 104 -6.45 -2.59 9.26
C ASP A 104 -6.28 -3.74 10.27
N HIS A 105 -5.49 -4.76 9.91
CA HIS A 105 -5.10 -5.85 10.80
C HIS A 105 -3.93 -5.51 11.73
N ALA A 106 -3.39 -4.28 11.69
CA ALA A 106 -2.51 -3.80 12.76
C ALA A 106 -3.32 -3.52 14.04
N LEU A 107 -2.99 -4.22 15.13
CA LEU A 107 -3.78 -4.28 16.36
C LEU A 107 -3.16 -3.47 17.49
N PHE A 108 -3.45 -2.17 17.51
CA PHE A 108 -3.13 -1.29 18.64
C PHE A 108 -4.41 -0.83 19.34
N ALA A 109 -4.82 -1.51 20.41
CA ALA A 109 -6.09 -1.24 21.08
C ALA A 109 -6.21 0.22 21.57
N VAL A 110 -5.18 0.73 22.26
CA VAL A 110 -5.14 2.10 22.77
C VAL A 110 -5.21 3.14 21.65
N LYS A 111 -4.44 2.93 20.56
CA LYS A 111 -4.48 3.77 19.35
C LYS A 111 -5.86 3.74 18.70
N ARG A 112 -6.47 2.56 18.58
CA ARG A 112 -7.79 2.39 17.95
C ARG A 112 -8.86 3.14 18.71
N GLU A 113 -8.85 3.03 20.04
CA GLU A 113 -9.77 3.76 20.93
C GLU A 113 -9.61 5.29 20.76
N PHE A 114 -8.37 5.76 20.77
CA PHE A 114 -8.03 7.18 20.57
C PHE A 114 -8.50 7.68 19.20
N MET A 115 -8.13 6.95 18.14
CA MET A 115 -8.45 7.32 16.76
C MET A 115 -9.95 7.34 16.49
N THR A 116 -10.74 6.52 17.17
CA THR A 116 -12.20 6.57 17.03
C THR A 116 -12.74 7.94 17.48
N ALA A 117 -12.27 8.45 18.63
CA ALA A 117 -12.66 9.76 19.13
C ALA A 117 -12.11 10.90 18.25
N TRP A 118 -10.85 10.77 17.79
CA TRP A 118 -10.23 11.72 16.87
C TRP A 118 -11.00 11.85 15.57
N LEU A 119 -11.32 10.73 14.91
CA LEU A 119 -12.03 10.72 13.63
C LEU A 119 -13.42 11.38 13.73
N ILE A 120 -14.13 11.16 14.84
CA ILE A 120 -15.41 11.84 15.10
C ILE A 120 -15.20 13.35 15.27
N LEU A 121 -14.16 13.79 15.98
CA LEU A 121 -13.87 15.22 16.16
C LEU A 121 -13.59 15.90 14.82
N VAL A 122 -12.68 15.34 14.02
CA VAL A 122 -12.23 15.96 12.76
C VAL A 122 -13.30 15.99 11.68
N GLN A 123 -14.26 15.06 11.72
CA GLN A 123 -15.39 15.05 10.79
C GLN A 123 -16.46 16.08 11.13
N ASN A 124 -16.64 16.40 12.42
CA ASN A 124 -17.78 17.18 12.88
C ASN A 124 -17.42 18.61 13.31
N ASP A 125 -16.14 18.91 13.58
CA ASP A 125 -15.75 20.19 14.17
C ASP A 125 -14.65 20.90 13.36
N THR A 126 -15.08 21.92 12.60
CA THR A 126 -14.17 22.76 11.81
C THR A 126 -13.24 23.62 12.67
N LEU A 127 -13.59 23.92 13.93
CA LEU A 127 -12.74 24.69 14.84
C LEU A 127 -11.58 23.85 15.34
N ALA A 128 -11.80 22.56 15.62
CA ALA A 128 -10.73 21.61 15.95
C ALA A 128 -9.68 21.55 14.84
N GLY A 129 -10.10 21.47 13.57
CA GLY A 129 -9.18 21.46 12.43
C GLY A 129 -8.42 22.78 12.25
N LYS A 130 -9.06 23.93 12.48
CA LYS A 130 -8.38 25.25 12.48
C LYS A 130 -7.35 25.34 13.59
N LEU A 131 -7.68 24.85 14.78
CA LEU A 131 -6.80 24.87 15.93
C LEU A 131 -5.57 24.00 15.70
N TRP A 132 -5.77 22.78 15.20
CA TRP A 132 -4.67 21.90 14.82
C TRP A 132 -3.74 22.58 13.83
N LYS A 133 -4.30 23.16 12.75
CA LYS A 133 -3.53 23.90 11.74
C LYS A 133 -2.75 25.07 12.31
N GLN A 134 -3.31 25.79 13.29
CA GLN A 134 -2.61 26.89 13.95
C GLN A 134 -1.38 26.39 14.72
N LYS A 135 -1.48 25.25 15.40
CA LYS A 135 -0.37 24.67 16.19
C LYS A 135 0.68 24.01 15.30
N THR A 136 0.27 23.19 14.35
CA THR A 136 1.19 22.37 13.54
C THR A 136 1.68 23.08 12.29
N ARG A 137 1.01 24.15 11.86
CA ARG A 137 1.15 24.79 10.54
C ARG A 137 0.85 23.85 9.36
N THR A 138 0.26 22.68 9.65
CA THR A 138 -0.14 21.68 8.65
C THR A 138 -1.66 21.57 8.63
N THR A 139 -2.24 21.39 7.44
CA THR A 139 -3.67 21.08 7.36
C THR A 139 -3.88 19.69 7.93
N LEU A 140 -4.89 19.56 8.78
CA LEU A 140 -5.32 18.27 9.30
C LEU A 140 -5.68 17.34 8.13
N ALA A 141 -5.05 16.16 8.10
CA ALA A 141 -5.40 15.15 7.11
C ALA A 141 -6.88 14.77 7.26
N SER A 142 -7.62 14.74 6.16
CA SER A 142 -9.01 14.32 6.15
C SER A 142 -9.10 12.80 6.01
N PHE A 143 -9.83 12.17 6.92
CA PHE A 143 -10.20 10.77 6.77
C PHE A 143 -11.22 10.62 5.64
N SER A 144 -11.01 9.60 4.80
CA SER A 144 -11.93 9.22 3.74
C SER A 144 -12.19 7.74 3.84
N ASN A 145 -13.47 7.35 3.88
CA ASN A 145 -13.81 5.94 3.84
C ASN A 145 -13.43 5.31 2.48
N THR A 146 -13.26 6.09 1.39
CA THR A 146 -13.04 5.57 0.01
C THR A 146 -11.56 5.41 -0.24
N ARG A 147 -10.80 6.43 0.13
CA ARG A 147 -9.37 6.46 -0.15
C ARG A 147 -8.64 5.51 0.78
N TRP A 148 -7.99 4.53 0.18
CA TRP A 148 -7.11 3.62 0.90
C TRP A 148 -6.06 4.39 1.70
N TRP A 149 -5.64 3.81 2.82
CA TRP A 149 -4.66 4.37 3.75
C TRP A 149 -5.01 5.73 4.37
N SER A 150 -6.21 6.28 4.12
CA SER A 150 -6.57 7.61 4.64
C SER A 150 -6.49 7.70 6.17
N ARG A 151 -6.89 6.63 6.86
CA ARG A 151 -6.73 6.53 8.33
C ARG A 151 -5.27 6.58 8.73
N GLN A 152 -4.42 5.79 8.09
CA GLN A 152 -2.99 5.73 8.40
C GLN A 152 -2.31 7.09 8.17
N GLU A 153 -2.72 7.84 7.16
CA GLU A 153 -2.20 9.19 6.93
C GLU A 153 -2.62 10.20 8.01
N VAL A 154 -3.85 10.10 8.52
CA VAL A 154 -4.26 10.87 9.71
C VAL A 154 -3.40 10.49 10.90
N GLU A 155 -3.18 9.18 11.12
CA GLU A 155 -2.30 8.70 12.19
C GLU A 155 -0.87 9.23 12.01
N ASN A 156 -0.35 9.25 10.78
CA ASN A 156 0.99 9.76 10.49
C ASN A 156 1.14 11.25 10.81
N ASN A 157 0.11 12.06 10.50
CA ASN A 157 0.12 13.47 10.83
C ASN A 157 0.12 13.70 12.36
N ILE A 158 -0.60 12.86 13.12
CA ILE A 158 -0.57 12.88 14.58
C ILE A 158 0.83 12.48 15.07
N THR A 159 1.42 11.40 14.55
CA THR A 159 2.76 10.93 14.95
C THR A 159 3.82 12.02 14.78
N LEU A 160 3.83 12.73 13.65
CA LEU A 160 4.79 13.80 13.37
C LEU A 160 4.65 15.02 14.30
N HIS A 161 3.49 15.18 14.93
CA HIS A 161 3.17 16.30 15.81
C HIS A 161 2.80 15.84 17.23
N PHE A 162 3.18 14.62 17.62
CA PHE A 162 2.70 13.99 18.85
C PHE A 162 3.06 14.81 20.10
N GLY A 163 4.22 15.47 20.11
CA GLY A 163 4.65 16.35 21.20
C GLY A 163 3.73 17.57 21.44
N LEU A 164 2.93 17.97 20.45
CA LEU A 164 1.96 19.06 20.56
C LEU A 164 0.57 18.58 21.00
N LEU A 165 0.36 17.26 21.09
CA LEU A 165 -0.92 16.66 21.41
C LEU A 165 -1.46 17.07 22.79
N PRO A 166 -0.66 17.19 23.87
CA PRO A 166 -1.16 17.57 25.19
C PRO A 166 -1.78 18.97 25.17
N GLU A 167 -1.02 19.95 24.68
CA GLU A 167 -1.47 21.35 24.59
C GLU A 167 -2.68 21.50 23.66
N PHE A 168 -2.74 20.69 22.59
CA PHE A 168 -3.91 20.65 21.72
C PHE A 168 -5.16 20.15 22.43
N LEU A 169 -5.07 19.02 23.12
CA LEU A 169 -6.21 18.43 23.82
C LEU A 169 -6.70 19.31 24.99
N GLU A 170 -5.79 19.95 25.73
CA GLU A 170 -6.12 20.89 26.80
C GLU A 170 -6.82 22.15 26.26
N GLU A 171 -6.36 22.67 25.12
CA GLU A 171 -7.00 23.82 24.49
C GLU A 171 -8.40 23.47 23.97
N LEU A 172 -8.59 22.28 23.40
CA LEU A 172 -9.94 21.79 23.02
C LEU A 172 -10.86 21.72 24.25
N GLU A 173 -10.37 21.18 25.37
CA GLU A 173 -11.15 21.03 26.61
C GLU A 173 -11.54 22.41 27.18
N SER A 174 -10.57 23.35 27.28
CA SER A 174 -10.82 24.70 27.80
C SER A 174 -11.82 25.50 26.96
N ARG A 175 -11.89 25.22 25.65
CA ARG A 175 -12.79 25.88 24.70
C ARG A 175 -14.11 25.14 24.49
N GLY A 176 -14.32 24.00 25.15
CA GLY A 176 -15.52 23.17 24.99
C GLY A 176 -15.69 22.56 23.59
N ILE A 177 -14.61 22.41 22.83
CA ILE A 177 -14.65 21.90 21.45
C ILE A 177 -14.70 20.37 21.50
N GLY A 178 -15.75 19.79 20.91
CA GLY A 178 -15.95 18.35 20.90
C GLY A 178 -15.99 17.70 22.29
N ASP A 179 -16.63 18.33 23.27
CA ASP A 179 -16.58 18.02 24.72
C ASP A 179 -16.44 16.52 25.06
N ALA A 180 -17.35 15.66 24.59
CA ALA A 180 -17.31 14.23 24.86
C ALA A 180 -16.10 13.52 24.20
N THR A 181 -15.82 13.82 22.92
CA THR A 181 -14.67 13.24 22.20
C THR A 181 -13.33 13.69 22.78
N THR A 182 -13.23 14.97 23.17
CA THR A 182 -12.03 15.56 23.76
C THR A 182 -11.75 14.98 25.12
N LYS A 183 -12.76 14.90 26.01
CA LYS A 183 -12.63 14.24 27.32
C LYS A 183 -12.19 12.79 27.19
N LYS A 184 -12.74 12.06 26.22
CA LYS A 184 -12.33 10.68 25.94
C LYS A 184 -10.85 10.60 25.50
N MET A 185 -10.42 11.44 24.57
CA MET A 185 -9.02 11.48 24.12
C MET A 185 -8.06 11.85 25.26
N LEU A 186 -8.40 12.83 26.09
CA LEU A 186 -7.63 13.20 27.27
C LEU A 186 -7.54 12.05 28.28
N SER A 187 -8.64 11.35 28.53
CA SER A 187 -8.64 10.19 29.42
C SER A 187 -7.72 9.08 28.92
N ILE A 188 -7.70 8.83 27.61
CA ILE A 188 -6.81 7.82 27.01
C ILE A 188 -5.35 8.27 27.09
N TYR A 189 -5.08 9.53 26.72
CA TYR A 189 -3.74 10.12 26.75
C TYR A 189 -3.16 10.12 28.17
N ARG A 190 -3.93 10.57 29.17
CA ARG A 190 -3.49 10.65 30.58
C ARG A 190 -3.29 9.28 31.22
N ARG A 191 -3.92 8.22 30.70
CA ARG A 191 -3.80 6.85 31.24
C ARG A 191 -2.41 6.25 30.98
N ASP A 192 -1.94 6.35 29.73
CA ASP A 192 -0.62 5.85 29.33
C ASP A 192 -0.15 6.56 28.04
N PRO A 193 0.47 7.76 28.17
CA PRO A 193 0.88 8.54 27.01
C PRO A 193 2.02 7.86 26.24
N LEU A 194 2.88 7.12 26.93
CA LEU A 194 4.02 6.44 26.32
C LEU A 194 3.57 5.27 25.44
N GLN A 195 2.68 4.42 25.93
CA GLN A 195 2.15 3.31 25.13
C GLN A 195 1.38 3.84 23.92
N LEU A 196 0.63 4.94 24.08
CA LEU A 196 -0.04 5.60 22.96
C LEU A 196 0.98 6.10 21.92
N GLU A 197 2.02 6.83 22.32
CA GLU A 197 3.05 7.32 21.40
C GLU A 197 3.79 6.19 20.69
N VAL A 198 4.18 5.14 21.43
CA VAL A 198 4.82 3.94 20.87
C VAL A 198 3.93 3.30 19.82
N SER A 199 2.61 3.24 20.03
CA SER A 199 1.68 2.66 19.04
C SER A 199 1.58 3.50 17.75
N PHE A 200 1.66 4.83 17.86
CA PHE A 200 1.69 5.74 16.71
C PHE A 200 3.01 5.67 15.95
N ALA A 201 4.14 5.67 16.67
CA ALA A 201 5.47 5.52 16.10
C ALA A 201 5.66 4.17 15.41
N ALA A 202 5.14 3.09 16.00
CA ALA A 202 5.15 1.75 15.43
C ALA A 202 4.31 1.68 14.16
N GLY A 203 3.09 2.22 14.16
CA GLY A 203 2.25 2.31 12.97
C GLY A 203 2.95 3.08 11.83
N TYR A 204 3.54 4.24 12.15
CA TYR A 204 4.29 5.04 11.20
C TYR A 204 5.49 4.27 10.63
N GLY A 205 6.39 3.73 11.46
CA GLY A 205 7.56 3.01 10.96
C GLY A 205 7.22 1.69 10.26
N GLY A 206 6.25 0.96 10.78
CA GLY A 206 5.91 -0.40 10.35
C GLY A 206 5.01 -0.48 9.12
N LEU A 207 4.02 0.41 9.00
CA LEU A 207 3.03 0.35 7.92
C LEU A 207 3.35 1.28 6.74
N MET A 208 4.25 2.25 6.90
CA MET A 208 4.61 3.16 5.81
C MET A 208 5.16 2.45 4.58
N ARG A 209 5.88 1.34 4.75
CA ARG A 209 6.35 0.53 3.62
C ARG A 209 5.17 -0.03 2.82
N MET A 210 4.16 -0.55 3.51
CA MET A 210 2.96 -1.13 2.90
C MET A 210 2.09 -0.06 2.21
N LEU A 211 1.97 1.11 2.83
CA LEU A 211 1.33 2.29 2.24
C LEU A 211 2.05 2.73 0.97
N GLN A 212 3.38 2.89 1.01
CA GLN A 212 4.16 3.31 -0.15
C GLN A 212 4.07 2.28 -1.29
N THR A 213 4.18 0.98 -0.97
CA THR A 213 3.97 -0.09 -1.95
C THR A 213 2.59 -0.04 -2.57
N THR A 214 1.55 0.27 -1.79
CA THR A 214 0.19 0.45 -2.32
C THR A 214 0.15 1.55 -3.39
N TYR A 215 0.69 2.74 -3.08
CA TYR A 215 0.71 3.87 -4.01
C TYR A 215 1.63 3.66 -5.22
N ASN A 216 2.72 2.91 -5.05
CA ASN A 216 3.56 2.54 -6.19
C ASN A 216 2.85 1.57 -7.14
N LEU A 217 1.84 0.82 -6.67
CA LEU A 217 1.14 -0.21 -7.44
C LEU A 217 -0.26 0.21 -7.90
N GLU A 218 -0.76 1.39 -7.55
CA GLU A 218 -2.12 1.86 -7.89
C GLU A 218 -2.26 2.47 -9.29
N GLY A 219 -1.12 2.70 -9.96
CA GLY A 219 -1.06 3.41 -11.23
C GLY A 219 -1.59 2.60 -12.43
N ASP A 220 -1.39 3.17 -13.61
CA ASP A 220 -1.82 2.67 -14.91
C ASP A 220 -0.67 2.45 -15.89
N ARG A 221 0.53 2.25 -15.35
CA ARG A 221 1.77 2.00 -16.09
C ARG A 221 2.15 0.51 -16.02
N LEU A 222 3.43 0.13 -15.97
CA LEU A 222 3.85 -1.29 -15.91
C LEU A 222 3.99 -1.83 -14.48
N GLU A 223 3.15 -1.40 -13.54
CA GLU A 223 3.19 -1.85 -12.14
C GLU A 223 3.07 -3.37 -12.00
N ILE A 224 2.41 -4.05 -12.96
CA ILE A 224 2.32 -5.52 -13.02
C ILE A 224 3.69 -6.21 -12.98
N LEU A 225 4.72 -5.60 -13.57
CA LEU A 225 6.08 -6.15 -13.60
C LEU A 225 6.84 -5.90 -12.29
N LEU A 226 6.43 -4.89 -11.53
CA LEU A 226 7.05 -4.51 -10.26
C LEU A 226 6.39 -5.18 -9.05
N ALA A 227 5.15 -5.64 -9.20
CA ALA A 227 4.30 -6.12 -8.12
C ALA A 227 4.96 -7.22 -7.28
N PHE A 228 5.58 -8.23 -7.93
CA PHE A 228 6.21 -9.34 -7.22
C PHE A 228 7.34 -8.87 -6.30
N ARG A 229 8.31 -8.13 -6.84
CA ARG A 229 9.47 -7.62 -6.07
C ARG A 229 9.02 -6.76 -4.90
N GLN A 230 8.03 -5.89 -5.11
CA GLN A 230 7.54 -5.02 -4.04
C GLN A 230 6.81 -5.82 -2.95
N VAL A 231 6.00 -6.81 -3.31
CA VAL A 231 5.33 -7.70 -2.35
C VAL A 231 6.34 -8.56 -1.59
N GLU A 232 7.35 -9.11 -2.26
CA GLU A 232 8.42 -9.88 -1.61
C GLU A 232 9.22 -9.02 -0.62
N SER A 233 9.45 -7.75 -0.94
CA SER A 233 10.10 -6.82 0.00
C SER A 233 9.27 -6.66 1.29
N LEU A 234 7.94 -6.61 1.18
CA LEU A 234 7.04 -6.56 2.35
C LEU A 234 7.04 -7.86 3.14
N ARG A 235 7.07 -9.03 2.47
CA ARG A 235 7.14 -10.34 3.13
C ARG A 235 8.46 -10.54 3.87
N ALA A 236 9.57 -10.13 3.25
CA ALA A 236 10.89 -10.13 3.88
C ALA A 236 10.90 -9.22 5.11
N TYR A 237 10.36 -8.00 5.00
CA TYR A 237 10.27 -7.07 6.13
C TYR A 237 9.40 -7.63 7.28
N GLY A 238 8.23 -8.21 6.97
CA GLY A 238 7.38 -8.86 7.96
C GLY A 238 8.05 -10.05 8.64
N SER A 239 8.81 -10.84 7.90
CA SER A 239 9.59 -11.96 8.43
C SER A 239 10.68 -11.48 9.38
N GLN A 240 11.47 -10.47 8.96
CA GLN A 240 12.53 -9.90 9.80
C GLN A 240 11.97 -9.27 11.07
N LEU A 241 10.79 -8.62 11.03
CA LEU A 241 10.13 -8.08 12.22
C LEU A 241 9.81 -9.15 13.27
N ALA A 242 9.45 -10.36 12.82
CA ALA A 242 9.03 -11.45 13.70
C ALA A 242 10.17 -12.06 14.54
N PHE A 243 11.43 -11.89 14.13
CA PHE A 243 12.58 -12.49 14.81
C PHE A 243 13.44 -11.44 15.51
N ASP A 244 13.63 -11.59 16.83
CA ASP A 244 14.36 -10.61 17.67
C ASP A 244 15.81 -10.33 17.27
N ASN A 245 16.48 -11.31 16.67
CA ASN A 245 17.85 -11.13 16.19
C ASN A 245 17.92 -10.36 14.87
N GLU A 246 16.85 -10.38 14.08
CA GLU A 246 16.76 -9.79 12.74
C GLU A 246 16.02 -8.46 12.74
N ASN A 247 15.15 -8.21 13.73
CA ASN A 247 14.34 -7.00 13.79
C ASN A 247 15.09 -5.74 14.25
N ARG A 248 16.42 -5.81 14.40
CA ARG A 248 17.24 -4.69 14.87
C ARG A 248 17.30 -3.59 13.82
N GLY A 249 17.06 -2.35 14.24
CA GLY A 249 17.05 -1.18 13.34
C GLY A 249 15.83 -1.04 12.43
N LEU A 250 14.85 -1.96 12.48
CA LEU A 250 13.67 -1.90 11.61
C LEU A 250 12.63 -0.86 12.04
N LEU A 251 12.59 -0.48 13.33
CA LEU A 251 11.62 0.46 13.89
C LEU A 251 12.33 1.65 14.58
N PRO A 252 13.17 2.43 13.86
CA PRO A 252 14.03 3.44 14.47
C PRO A 252 13.27 4.53 15.23
N ASN A 253 12.11 4.95 14.72
CA ASN A 253 11.28 5.97 15.39
C ASN A 253 10.64 5.43 16.68
N THR A 254 10.16 4.19 16.65
CA THR A 254 9.65 3.51 17.85
C THR A 254 10.75 3.32 18.89
N ASP A 255 11.93 2.87 18.44
CA ASP A 255 13.08 2.68 19.29
C ASP A 255 13.51 4.03 19.92
N ALA A 256 13.47 5.13 19.17
CA ALA A 256 13.74 6.47 19.70
C ALA A 256 12.74 6.93 20.77
N VAL A 257 11.43 6.70 20.57
CA VAL A 257 10.39 7.01 21.57
C VAL A 257 10.63 6.21 22.85
N ILE A 258 10.93 4.91 22.75
CA ILE A 258 11.19 4.06 23.92
C ILE A 258 12.47 4.54 24.63
N ARG A 259 13.57 4.80 23.91
CA ARG A 259 14.82 5.32 24.52
C ARG A 259 14.63 6.63 25.26
N ARG A 260 13.77 7.52 24.75
CA ARG A 260 13.47 8.81 25.39
C ARG A 260 12.82 8.62 26.76
N ALA A 261 12.00 7.58 26.92
CA ALA A 261 11.28 7.29 28.15
C ALA A 261 12.00 6.32 29.10
N LEU A 262 13.05 5.64 28.64
CA LEU A 262 13.87 4.78 29.49
C LEU A 262 14.67 5.61 30.50
N GLU A 263 14.45 5.37 31.78
CA GLU A 263 15.31 5.86 32.85
C GLU A 263 16.56 4.99 32.93
N PRO A 264 17.78 5.56 32.78
CA PRO A 264 18.99 4.78 32.91
C PRO A 264 19.18 4.28 34.34
N ALA A 265 19.47 2.99 34.49
CA ALA A 265 19.70 2.34 35.78
C ALA A 265 20.90 1.38 35.67
N VAL A 266 21.57 1.12 36.79
CA VAL A 266 22.67 0.14 36.87
C VAL A 266 22.20 -1.21 36.31
N GLY A 267 23.03 -1.81 35.46
CA GLY A 267 22.75 -3.06 34.76
C GLY A 267 22.02 -2.91 33.42
N LEU A 268 21.52 -1.72 33.07
CA LEU A 268 20.87 -1.48 31.78
C LEU A 268 21.90 -1.58 30.64
N VAL A 269 21.53 -2.33 29.60
CA VAL A 269 22.40 -2.65 28.47
C VAL A 269 22.43 -1.52 27.45
N ILE A 270 23.63 -1.17 26.98
CA ILE A 270 23.83 -0.27 25.86
C ILE A 270 24.50 -0.99 24.69
N LYS A 271 24.33 -0.45 23.49
CA LYS A 271 25.08 -0.84 22.29
C LYS A 271 25.61 0.40 21.60
N LYS A 272 26.93 0.46 21.43
CA LYS A 272 27.62 1.57 20.78
C LYS A 272 28.47 1.05 19.63
N GLU A 273 28.33 1.68 18.47
CA GLU A 273 29.21 1.45 17.33
C GLU A 273 30.43 2.35 17.46
N PHE A 274 31.61 1.73 17.44
CA PHE A 274 32.89 2.42 17.42
C PHE A 274 33.44 2.38 16.00
N PRO A 275 33.64 3.54 15.35
CA PRO A 275 34.13 3.60 13.97
C PRO A 275 35.41 2.80 13.77
N GLY A 276 35.41 1.85 12.84
CA GLY A 276 36.55 0.97 12.55
C GLY A 276 36.73 -0.22 13.49
N HIS A 277 35.94 -0.32 14.57
CA HIS A 277 36.06 -1.38 15.59
C HIS A 277 34.77 -2.21 15.75
N GLY A 278 33.63 -1.75 15.23
CA GLY A 278 32.36 -2.49 15.25
C GLY A 278 31.45 -2.11 16.42
N ILE A 279 30.45 -2.95 16.71
CA ILE A 279 29.45 -2.69 17.76
C ILE A 279 29.83 -3.44 19.03
N PHE A 280 29.94 -2.71 20.14
CA PHE A 280 30.24 -3.26 21.46
C PHE A 280 29.00 -3.22 22.34
N THR A 281 28.81 -4.27 23.14
CA THR A 281 27.76 -4.33 24.15
C THR A 281 28.34 -3.91 25.50
N GLY A 282 27.72 -2.91 26.14
CA GLY A 282 28.10 -2.44 27.46
C GLY A 282 26.93 -2.46 28.44
N LYS A 283 27.22 -2.25 29.72
CA LYS A 283 26.22 -2.07 30.78
C LYS A 283 26.56 -0.85 31.62
N ILE A 284 25.53 -0.18 32.13
CA ILE A 284 25.71 0.86 33.14
C ILE A 284 26.23 0.19 34.41
N HIS A 285 27.48 0.44 34.77
CA HIS A 285 28.15 -0.12 35.95
C HIS A 285 27.83 0.70 37.21
N SER A 286 27.94 2.02 37.11
CA SER A 286 27.62 2.94 38.20
C SER A 286 27.05 4.25 37.66
N ILE A 287 26.38 4.99 38.54
CA ILE A 287 25.79 6.30 38.25
C ILE A 287 26.30 7.26 39.32
N ASP A 288 27.04 8.28 38.89
CA ASP A 288 27.49 9.36 39.75
C ASP A 288 26.45 10.50 39.69
N THR A 289 26.00 10.89 40.88
CA THR A 289 24.97 11.91 41.10
C THR A 289 25.47 13.02 42.04
N GLU A 290 26.77 13.08 42.31
CA GLU A 290 27.37 14.10 43.20
C GLU A 290 27.12 15.53 42.70
N ASP A 291 27.08 15.72 41.39
CA ASP A 291 26.62 16.97 40.78
C ASP A 291 25.10 16.92 40.52
N SER A 292 24.35 17.65 41.34
CA SER A 292 22.90 17.80 41.19
C SER A 292 22.46 18.38 39.84
N ALA A 293 23.36 19.03 39.10
CA ALA A 293 23.09 19.59 37.78
C ALA A 293 23.39 18.62 36.63
N LYS A 294 24.21 17.57 36.85
CA LYS A 294 24.63 16.64 35.80
C LYS A 294 25.00 15.26 36.33
N TRP A 295 24.27 14.23 35.89
CA TRP A 295 24.58 12.84 36.23
C TRP A 295 25.56 12.25 35.21
N TRP A 296 26.50 11.46 35.71
CA TRP A 296 27.49 10.74 34.89
C TRP A 296 27.27 9.23 35.02
N TYR A 297 27.34 8.52 33.90
CA TYR A 297 27.09 7.09 33.82
C TYR A 297 28.38 6.39 33.41
N LEU A 298 28.92 5.56 34.30
CA LEU A 298 30.05 4.70 33.98
C LEU A 298 29.54 3.47 33.24
N ILE A 299 30.02 3.27 32.03
CA ILE A 299 29.74 2.11 31.20
C ILE A 299 30.91 1.16 31.28
N GLU A 300 30.62 -0.12 31.48
CA GLU A 300 31.58 -1.22 31.35
C GLU A 300 31.21 -2.05 30.13
N TYR A 301 32.15 -2.20 29.20
CA TYR A 301 32.00 -2.98 27.97
C TYR A 301 32.41 -4.45 28.18
N GLU A 302 31.96 -5.32 27.28
CA GLU A 302 32.23 -6.75 27.36
C GLU A 302 33.72 -7.15 27.26
N ASP A 303 34.56 -6.26 26.76
CA ASP A 303 36.03 -6.40 26.69
C ASP A 303 36.76 -5.88 27.95
N GLY A 304 36.01 -5.34 28.91
CA GLY A 304 36.53 -4.77 30.16
C GLY A 304 36.90 -3.29 30.08
N ASP A 305 36.78 -2.66 28.91
CA ASP A 305 36.97 -1.22 28.77
C ASP A 305 35.81 -0.45 29.42
N THR A 306 36.10 0.78 29.83
CA THR A 306 35.10 1.65 30.47
C THR A 306 35.05 3.02 29.83
N GLU A 307 33.87 3.62 29.83
CA GLU A 307 33.63 4.97 29.33
C GLU A 307 32.65 5.67 30.26
N THR A 308 32.86 6.96 30.53
CA THR A 308 31.89 7.78 31.25
C THR A 308 31.12 8.64 30.25
N MET A 309 29.79 8.63 30.33
CA MET A 309 28.91 9.40 29.46
C MET A 309 27.96 10.23 30.30
N ASP A 310 27.53 11.38 29.78
CA ASP A 310 26.34 12.04 30.31
C ASP A 310 25.05 11.45 29.72
N LEU A 311 23.89 11.91 30.21
CA LEU A 311 22.60 11.39 29.75
C LEU A 311 22.36 11.62 28.25
N GLN A 312 22.84 12.74 27.69
CA GLN A 312 22.64 13.08 26.29
C GLN A 312 23.48 12.16 25.40
N GLU A 313 24.71 11.85 25.81
CA GLU A 313 25.62 10.91 25.14
C GLU A 313 25.15 9.46 25.27
N LEU A 314 24.64 9.07 26.44
CA LEU A 314 24.19 7.71 26.73
C LEU A 314 22.92 7.32 25.96
N ARG A 315 21.96 8.24 25.85
CA ARG A 315 20.58 7.92 25.44
C ARG A 315 20.45 7.28 24.05
N PRO A 316 21.21 7.67 23.00
CA PRO A 316 21.22 6.98 21.72
C PRO A 316 21.64 5.51 21.79
N HIS A 317 22.44 5.14 22.79
CA HIS A 317 23.04 3.81 22.93
C HIS A 317 22.19 2.85 23.78
N LEU A 318 21.18 3.33 24.50
CA LEU A 318 20.30 2.48 25.31
C LEU A 318 19.66 1.38 24.46
N SER A 319 19.81 0.12 24.88
CA SER A 319 19.18 -1.01 24.20
C SER A 319 17.70 -1.09 24.56
N VAL A 320 16.85 -1.00 23.54
CA VAL A 320 15.38 -1.19 23.66
C VAL A 320 14.93 -2.59 23.23
N HIS A 321 15.85 -3.40 22.70
CA HIS A 321 15.59 -4.76 22.25
C HIS A 321 15.22 -5.65 23.44
N GLY A 322 14.17 -6.46 23.28
CA GLY A 322 13.61 -7.29 24.35
C GLY A 322 12.73 -6.54 25.37
N SER A 323 12.58 -5.22 25.26
CA SER A 323 11.69 -4.47 26.16
C SER A 323 10.21 -4.79 25.89
N ALA A 324 9.38 -4.73 26.93
CA ALA A 324 7.94 -4.98 26.83
C ALA A 324 7.24 -4.01 25.85
N LEU A 325 7.65 -2.73 25.83
CA LEU A 325 7.12 -1.73 24.91
C LEU A 325 7.48 -2.02 23.45
N ARG A 326 8.69 -2.49 23.19
CA ARG A 326 9.10 -2.88 21.84
C ARG A 326 8.39 -4.14 21.38
N LYS A 327 8.22 -5.12 22.27
CA LYS A 327 7.39 -6.30 21.99
C LYS A 327 5.95 -5.91 21.67
N PHE A 328 5.34 -5.02 22.46
CA PHE A 328 4.02 -4.45 22.19
C PHE A 328 3.94 -3.80 20.80
N ALA A 329 4.95 -3.02 20.40
CA ALA A 329 5.02 -2.41 19.08
C ALA A 329 5.02 -3.44 17.94
N ILE A 330 5.84 -4.50 18.07
CA ILE A 330 5.95 -5.56 17.06
C ILE A 330 4.66 -6.38 17.01
N ASP A 331 4.15 -6.84 18.16
CA ASP A 331 2.93 -7.64 18.24
C ASP A 331 1.75 -6.90 17.59
N GLY A 332 1.67 -5.57 17.77
CA GLY A 332 0.66 -4.74 17.13
C GLY A 332 0.79 -4.64 15.61
N LEU A 333 1.98 -4.77 15.04
CA LEU A 333 2.21 -4.78 13.59
C LEU A 333 2.00 -6.16 12.96
N MET A 334 2.31 -7.23 13.68
CA MET A 334 2.35 -8.58 13.10
C MET A 334 1.02 -9.05 12.52
N GLY A 335 -0.12 -8.55 13.01
CA GLY A 335 -1.43 -8.85 12.43
C GLY A 335 -1.53 -8.44 10.96
N ALA A 336 -0.93 -7.31 10.57
CA ALA A 336 -0.93 -6.83 9.19
C ALA A 336 -0.11 -7.73 8.25
N PHE A 337 1.12 -8.06 8.66
CA PHE A 337 2.01 -8.91 7.87
C PHE A 337 1.52 -10.36 7.82
N LYS A 338 0.93 -10.87 8.90
CA LYS A 338 0.27 -12.17 8.91
C LYS A 338 -0.90 -12.21 7.92
N TYR A 339 -1.75 -11.19 7.91
CA TYR A 339 -2.86 -11.11 6.96
C TYR A 339 -2.35 -11.16 5.51
N LEU A 340 -1.31 -10.38 5.19
CA LEU A 340 -0.70 -10.40 3.86
C LEU A 340 -0.13 -11.79 3.52
N GLU A 341 0.63 -12.41 4.43
CA GLU A 341 1.22 -13.73 4.22
C GLU A 341 0.15 -14.81 4.01
N ASP A 342 -0.91 -14.81 4.83
CA ASP A 342 -2.00 -15.77 4.74
C ASP A 342 -2.73 -15.66 3.38
N ARG A 343 -2.91 -14.43 2.87
CA ARG A 343 -3.52 -14.16 1.56
C ARG A 343 -2.66 -14.69 0.41
N LEU A 344 -1.36 -14.45 0.46
CA LEU A 344 -0.42 -14.84 -0.61
C LEU A 344 -0.10 -16.35 -0.61
N THR A 345 -0.31 -17.02 0.52
CA THR A 345 -0.04 -18.47 0.69
C THR A 345 -1.30 -19.33 0.76
N GLY A 346 -2.48 -18.75 0.54
CA GLY A 346 -3.75 -19.50 0.51
C GLY A 346 -4.22 -19.99 1.87
N LYS A 347 -3.71 -19.40 2.97
CA LYS A 347 -4.14 -19.69 4.35
C LYS A 347 -5.31 -18.79 4.78
N CYS A 348 -6.22 -18.51 3.85
CA CYS A 348 -7.42 -17.69 4.06
C CYS A 348 -8.60 -18.26 3.25
N ASP A 349 -9.79 -17.67 3.37
CA ASP A 349 -10.93 -18.11 2.57
C ASP A 349 -10.66 -17.91 1.06
N SER A 350 -11.19 -18.80 0.23
CA SER A 350 -10.94 -18.81 -1.22
C SER A 350 -11.30 -17.51 -1.94
N SER A 351 -12.26 -16.71 -1.44
CA SER A 351 -12.58 -15.39 -2.01
C SER A 351 -11.45 -14.35 -1.85
N TYR A 352 -10.53 -14.61 -0.93
CA TYR A 352 -9.41 -13.74 -0.56
C TYR A 352 -8.06 -14.33 -0.99
N ASP A 353 -8.02 -15.56 -1.50
CA ASP A 353 -6.80 -16.26 -1.87
C ASP A 353 -6.08 -15.57 -3.04
N CYS A 354 -4.90 -15.01 -2.78
CA CYS A 354 -4.07 -14.30 -3.75
C CYS A 354 -2.96 -15.19 -4.34
N THR A 355 -2.92 -16.50 -4.06
CA THR A 355 -1.85 -17.41 -4.53
C THR A 355 -1.68 -17.36 -6.05
N HIS A 356 -2.79 -17.41 -6.80
CA HIS A 356 -2.78 -17.31 -8.26
C HIS A 356 -2.27 -15.95 -8.74
N THR A 357 -2.84 -14.85 -8.21
CA THR A 357 -2.40 -13.49 -8.53
C THR A 357 -0.91 -13.28 -8.24
N TYR A 358 -0.43 -13.83 -7.12
CA TYR A 358 0.97 -13.78 -6.73
C TYR A 358 1.87 -14.58 -7.69
N ALA A 359 1.43 -15.75 -8.16
CA ALA A 359 2.13 -16.52 -9.18
C ALA A 359 2.19 -15.77 -10.53
N VAL A 360 1.10 -15.10 -10.93
CA VAL A 360 1.07 -14.25 -12.12
C VAL A 360 2.09 -13.11 -11.99
N PHE A 361 2.18 -12.44 -10.83
CA PHE A 361 3.18 -11.39 -10.61
C PHE A 361 4.60 -11.90 -10.73
N LYS A 362 4.88 -13.09 -10.18
CA LYS A 362 6.20 -13.73 -10.30
C LYS A 362 6.57 -13.97 -11.77
N SER A 363 5.66 -14.59 -12.51
CA SER A 363 5.86 -14.91 -13.93
C SER A 363 5.95 -13.65 -14.80
N ALA A 364 5.21 -12.60 -14.47
CA ALA A 364 5.22 -11.34 -15.22
C ALA A 364 6.61 -10.67 -15.23
N GLN A 365 7.49 -10.93 -14.27
CA GLN A 365 8.85 -10.37 -14.25
C GLN A 365 9.68 -10.74 -15.49
N LEU A 366 9.37 -11.86 -16.16
CA LEU A 366 10.03 -12.23 -17.41
C LEU A 366 9.82 -11.22 -18.55
N PHE A 367 8.86 -10.31 -18.43
CA PHE A 367 8.60 -9.26 -19.42
C PHE A 367 9.29 -7.93 -19.10
N ASP A 368 10.06 -7.88 -18.01
CA ASP A 368 11.04 -6.84 -17.72
C ASP A 368 12.41 -7.26 -18.30
N PRO A 369 12.89 -6.62 -19.38
CA PRO A 369 14.15 -6.99 -20.01
C PRO A 369 15.36 -6.82 -19.07
N SER A 370 15.29 -5.95 -18.06
CA SER A 370 16.38 -5.76 -17.11
C SER A 370 16.48 -6.93 -16.13
N PHE A 371 15.34 -7.44 -15.66
CA PHE A 371 15.28 -8.68 -14.90
C PHE A 371 15.86 -9.85 -15.72
N VAL A 372 15.51 -9.94 -17.01
CA VAL A 372 16.04 -10.99 -17.89
C VAL A 372 17.54 -10.86 -18.10
N ALA A 373 18.06 -9.64 -18.28
CA ALA A 373 19.49 -9.38 -18.40
C ALA A 373 20.27 -9.79 -17.14
N GLU A 374 19.76 -9.43 -15.96
CA GLU A 374 20.36 -9.72 -14.65
C GLU A 374 20.36 -11.21 -14.31
N ASN A 375 19.36 -11.96 -14.80
CA ASN A 375 19.13 -13.36 -14.42
C ASN A 375 19.36 -14.34 -15.59
N SER A 376 20.00 -13.90 -16.67
CA SER A 376 20.14 -14.65 -17.93
C SER A 376 20.78 -16.03 -17.78
N GLY A 377 21.67 -16.20 -16.80
CA GLY A 377 22.29 -17.50 -16.49
C GLY A 377 21.38 -18.50 -15.76
N SER A 378 20.21 -18.06 -15.30
CA SER A 378 19.24 -18.88 -14.55
C SER A 378 17.89 -19.05 -15.24
N ILE A 379 17.64 -18.29 -16.31
CA ILE A 379 16.40 -18.36 -17.08
C ILE A 379 16.57 -19.44 -18.17
N ASP A 380 15.74 -20.47 -18.08
CA ASP A 380 15.70 -21.58 -19.02
C ASP A 380 14.25 -21.90 -19.44
N ALA A 381 14.07 -22.98 -20.21
CA ALA A 381 12.75 -23.45 -20.63
C ALA A 381 11.81 -23.72 -19.44
N SER A 382 12.32 -24.22 -18.31
CA SER A 382 11.50 -24.47 -17.12
C SER A 382 10.94 -23.17 -16.52
N PHE A 383 11.69 -22.07 -16.62
CA PHE A 383 11.23 -20.75 -16.21
C PHE A 383 10.14 -20.22 -17.17
N VAL A 384 10.30 -20.44 -18.48
CA VAL A 384 9.27 -20.07 -19.47
C VAL A 384 7.98 -20.87 -19.27
N GLN A 385 8.06 -22.16 -18.90
CA GLN A 385 6.87 -22.96 -18.60
C GLN A 385 6.06 -22.41 -17.41
N GLN A 386 6.66 -21.66 -16.49
CA GLN A 386 5.91 -21.00 -15.41
C GLN A 386 4.97 -19.91 -15.93
N LEU A 387 5.17 -19.40 -17.16
CA LEU A 387 4.24 -18.47 -17.81
C LEU A 387 2.86 -19.11 -18.07
N ALA A 388 2.76 -20.44 -18.06
CA ALA A 388 1.49 -21.15 -18.21
C ALA A 388 0.51 -20.87 -17.05
N CYS A 389 0.97 -20.30 -15.93
CA CYS A 389 0.06 -19.81 -14.89
C CYS A 389 -0.77 -18.61 -15.36
N ILE A 390 -0.29 -17.84 -16.35
CA ILE A 390 -1.03 -16.72 -16.93
C ILE A 390 -1.99 -17.29 -17.97
N VAL A 391 -3.27 -17.37 -17.63
CA VAL A 391 -4.30 -18.08 -18.42
C VAL A 391 -4.35 -17.62 -19.89
N PRO A 392 -4.29 -16.30 -20.19
CA PRO A 392 -4.21 -15.82 -21.57
C PRO A 392 -3.01 -16.34 -22.36
N LEU A 393 -1.84 -16.48 -21.74
CA LEU A 393 -0.66 -16.99 -22.41
C LEU A 393 -0.78 -18.49 -22.67
N ALA A 394 -1.29 -19.23 -21.69
CA ALA A 394 -1.49 -20.67 -21.80
C ALA A 394 -2.52 -21.07 -22.87
N ARG A 395 -3.45 -20.16 -23.20
CA ARG A 395 -4.53 -20.41 -24.19
C ARG A 395 -4.31 -19.75 -25.54
N ALA A 396 -3.40 -18.79 -25.64
CA ALA A 396 -3.10 -18.13 -26.90
C ALA A 396 -2.52 -19.10 -27.94
N ASN A 397 -2.82 -18.83 -29.22
CA ASN A 397 -2.40 -19.66 -30.36
C ASN A 397 -2.79 -21.13 -30.19
N ASP A 398 -4.03 -21.41 -29.83
CA ASP A 398 -4.54 -22.78 -29.57
C ASP A 398 -3.69 -23.56 -28.55
N GLY A 399 -3.08 -22.84 -27.60
CA GLY A 399 -2.25 -23.39 -26.53
C GLY A 399 -0.77 -23.55 -26.87
N SER A 400 -0.32 -23.12 -28.06
CA SER A 400 1.08 -23.25 -28.46
C SER A 400 1.99 -22.13 -27.94
N LEU A 401 1.44 -20.98 -27.53
CA LEU A 401 2.24 -19.75 -27.33
C LEU A 401 3.38 -19.96 -26.33
N VAL A 402 3.19 -20.66 -25.21
CA VAL A 402 4.26 -20.89 -24.23
C VAL A 402 5.42 -21.68 -24.83
N SER A 403 5.14 -22.75 -25.59
CA SER A 403 6.19 -23.51 -26.29
C SER A 403 6.86 -22.68 -27.39
N ASP A 404 6.08 -21.82 -28.06
CA ASP A 404 6.62 -20.88 -29.03
C ASP A 404 7.62 -19.90 -28.40
N LEU A 405 7.35 -19.41 -27.19
CA LEU A 405 8.25 -18.53 -26.43
C LEU A 405 9.56 -19.23 -26.06
N GLU A 406 9.52 -20.52 -25.73
CA GLU A 406 10.74 -21.32 -25.46
C GLU A 406 11.65 -21.35 -26.68
N GLY A 407 11.08 -21.54 -27.87
CA GLY A 407 11.85 -21.55 -29.12
C GLY A 407 12.51 -20.22 -29.44
N GLU A 408 11.93 -19.10 -29.01
CA GLU A 408 12.44 -17.73 -29.21
C GLU A 408 13.25 -17.22 -27.99
N LEU A 409 13.39 -18.02 -26.93
CA LEU A 409 14.07 -17.63 -25.70
C LEU A 409 15.55 -17.22 -25.91
N PRO A 410 16.37 -17.95 -26.71
CA PRO A 410 17.76 -17.55 -26.92
C PRO A 410 17.91 -16.15 -27.53
N ASP A 411 17.03 -15.81 -28.47
CA ASP A 411 17.01 -14.49 -29.12
C ASP A 411 16.57 -13.41 -28.14
N TYR A 412 15.59 -13.71 -27.26
CA TYR A 412 15.17 -12.80 -26.21
C TYR A 412 16.29 -12.51 -25.20
N LEU A 413 16.96 -13.57 -24.71
CA LEU A 413 18.10 -13.43 -23.79
C LEU A 413 19.23 -12.60 -24.41
N SER A 414 19.53 -12.85 -25.69
CA SER A 414 20.53 -12.09 -26.45
C SER A 414 20.14 -10.62 -26.60
N ALA A 415 18.89 -10.33 -26.94
CA ALA A 415 18.40 -8.96 -27.11
C ALA A 415 18.34 -8.19 -25.78
N ALA A 416 18.04 -8.86 -24.67
CA ALA A 416 17.97 -8.24 -23.35
C ALA A 416 19.37 -7.96 -22.75
N ALA A 417 20.42 -8.61 -23.26
CA ALA A 417 21.75 -8.55 -22.68
C ALA A 417 22.25 -7.11 -22.45
N GLY A 418 22.62 -6.81 -21.20
CA GLY A 418 23.14 -5.51 -20.79
C GLY A 418 22.10 -4.40 -20.62
N PHE A 419 20.81 -4.67 -20.85
CA PHE A 419 19.76 -3.70 -20.56
C PHE A 419 19.56 -3.55 -19.04
N THR A 420 19.43 -2.31 -18.58
CA THR A 420 19.16 -1.96 -17.18
C THR A 420 18.20 -0.79 -17.13
N CYS A 421 17.40 -0.70 -16.06
CA CYS A 421 16.51 0.43 -15.81
C CYS A 421 16.29 0.64 -14.31
N ASP A 422 15.81 1.82 -13.93
CA ASP A 422 15.48 2.14 -12.54
C ASP A 422 14.11 1.56 -12.17
N HIS A 423 14.06 0.69 -11.16
CA HIS A 423 12.81 0.11 -10.65
C HIS A 423 12.17 0.89 -9.49
N THR A 424 12.76 2.01 -9.07
CA THR A 424 12.27 2.84 -7.97
C THR A 424 11.32 3.95 -8.44
N ASP A 425 11.55 4.50 -9.64
CA ASP A 425 10.61 5.40 -10.32
C ASP A 425 9.78 4.61 -11.34
N VAL A 426 8.49 4.39 -11.01
CA VAL A 426 7.54 3.63 -11.84
C VAL A 426 7.35 4.25 -13.23
N ALA A 427 7.43 5.58 -13.35
CA ALA A 427 7.27 6.27 -14.63
C ALA A 427 8.51 6.08 -15.51
N ALA A 428 9.71 6.29 -14.94
CA ALA A 428 10.96 6.07 -15.64
C ALA A 428 11.14 4.60 -16.05
N PHE A 429 10.84 3.67 -15.13
CA PHE A 429 10.79 2.24 -15.39
C PHE A 429 9.93 1.91 -16.62
N THR A 430 8.70 2.44 -16.63
CA THR A 430 7.73 2.14 -17.68
C THR A 430 8.19 2.62 -19.04
N GLU A 431 8.69 3.85 -19.14
CA GLU A 431 9.18 4.39 -20.41
C GLU A 431 10.40 3.62 -20.93
N ALA A 432 11.31 3.23 -20.04
CA ALA A 432 12.47 2.43 -20.40
C ALA A 432 12.06 1.05 -20.96
N VAL A 433 11.18 0.33 -20.25
CA VAL A 433 10.71 -1.00 -20.66
C VAL A 433 9.91 -0.93 -21.97
N LEU A 434 8.94 -0.01 -22.09
CA LEU A 434 8.17 0.15 -23.32
C LEU A 434 9.06 0.60 -24.48
N GLY A 435 10.06 1.45 -24.24
CA GLY A 435 11.05 1.85 -25.22
C GLY A 435 11.88 0.66 -25.72
N TRP A 436 12.32 -0.21 -24.82
CA TRP A 436 13.03 -1.44 -25.19
C TRP A 436 12.17 -2.34 -26.08
N TRP A 437 10.91 -2.59 -25.70
CA TRP A 437 9.99 -3.43 -26.46
C TRP A 437 9.65 -2.85 -27.85
N ARG A 438 9.58 -1.51 -27.98
CA ARG A 438 9.43 -0.84 -29.29
C ARG A 438 10.60 -1.12 -30.22
N ASN A 439 11.82 -1.18 -29.68
CA ASN A 439 13.04 -1.33 -30.47
C ASN A 439 13.37 -2.79 -30.82
N HIS A 440 12.95 -3.75 -29.99
CA HIS A 440 13.31 -5.17 -30.16
C HIS A 440 12.11 -6.06 -30.50
N GLY A 441 10.87 -5.61 -30.28
CA GLY A 441 9.68 -6.46 -30.41
C GLY A 441 9.48 -7.08 -31.79
N THR A 442 10.05 -6.50 -32.85
CA THR A 442 9.98 -7.07 -34.21
C THR A 442 10.95 -8.24 -34.43
N THR A 443 12.03 -8.34 -33.66
CA THR A 443 13.00 -9.45 -33.76
C THR A 443 12.62 -10.64 -32.88
N ILE A 444 11.75 -10.41 -31.90
CA ILE A 444 11.18 -11.42 -30.99
C ILE A 444 9.65 -11.36 -31.00
N PRO A 445 9.00 -11.64 -32.15
CA PRO A 445 7.57 -11.43 -32.35
C PRO A 445 6.67 -12.23 -31.40
N LYS A 446 7.08 -13.43 -30.97
CA LYS A 446 6.28 -14.26 -30.05
C LYS A 446 6.29 -13.66 -28.64
N TRP A 447 7.46 -13.28 -28.15
CA TRP A 447 7.62 -12.54 -26.89
C TRP A 447 6.92 -11.19 -26.94
N SER A 448 6.99 -10.48 -28.07
CA SER A 448 6.27 -9.21 -28.26
C SER A 448 4.74 -9.36 -28.17
N ALA A 449 4.19 -10.44 -28.73
CA ALA A 449 2.77 -10.75 -28.59
C ALA A 449 2.38 -11.05 -27.13
N ALA A 450 3.17 -11.88 -26.45
CA ALA A 450 2.97 -12.21 -25.04
C ALA A 450 3.11 -10.98 -24.12
N ALA A 451 4.10 -10.11 -24.37
CA ALA A 451 4.31 -8.89 -23.61
C ALA A 451 3.07 -7.98 -23.65
N ARG A 452 2.44 -7.81 -24.82
CA ARG A 452 1.22 -7.01 -24.93
C ARG A 452 0.04 -7.57 -24.13
N ILE A 453 -0.06 -8.89 -24.02
CA ILE A 453 -1.06 -9.55 -23.16
C ILE A 453 -0.78 -9.24 -21.69
N VAL A 454 0.45 -9.46 -21.23
CA VAL A 454 0.83 -9.19 -19.82
C VAL A 454 0.68 -7.70 -19.47
N PHE A 455 1.04 -6.80 -20.39
CA PHE A 455 0.94 -5.36 -20.17
C PHE A 455 -0.50 -4.85 -20.13
N ALA A 456 -1.46 -5.63 -20.63
CA ALA A 456 -2.89 -5.35 -20.51
C ALA A 456 -3.45 -5.76 -19.13
N LEU A 457 -2.77 -6.65 -18.40
CA LEU A 457 -3.10 -6.99 -17.02
C LEU A 457 -2.72 -5.84 -16.08
N SER A 458 -3.40 -5.76 -14.94
CA SER A 458 -3.11 -4.80 -13.88
C SER A 458 -3.07 -5.52 -12.53
N PRO A 459 -2.16 -5.16 -11.62
CA PRO A 459 -2.14 -5.72 -10.27
C PRO A 459 -3.25 -5.14 -9.38
N ASN A 460 -4.07 -4.22 -9.90
CA ASN A 460 -4.97 -3.41 -9.10
C ASN A 460 -6.33 -3.16 -9.78
N SER A 461 -7.33 -2.75 -8.98
CA SER A 461 -8.64 -2.28 -9.45
C SER A 461 -8.82 -0.76 -9.25
N CYS A 462 -7.75 -0.04 -8.91
CA CYS A 462 -7.73 1.39 -8.57
C CYS A 462 -8.28 2.34 -9.64
N PRO A 463 -8.21 2.05 -10.96
CA PRO A 463 -8.84 2.90 -11.95
C PRO A 463 -10.31 3.21 -11.64
N CYS A 464 -11.06 2.26 -11.07
CA CYS A 464 -12.45 2.49 -10.69
C CYS A 464 -12.58 3.41 -9.47
N GLU A 465 -11.69 3.28 -8.48
CA GLU A 465 -11.63 4.20 -7.33
C GLU A 465 -11.30 5.64 -7.73
N ARG A 466 -10.43 5.83 -8.74
CA ARG A 466 -10.18 7.16 -9.32
C ARG A 466 -11.44 7.75 -9.97
N VAL A 467 -12.23 6.93 -10.66
CA VAL A 467 -13.52 7.35 -11.24
C VAL A 467 -14.50 7.78 -10.15
N PHE A 468 -14.58 7.03 -9.04
CA PHE A 468 -15.42 7.41 -7.90
C PHE A 468 -14.94 8.68 -7.19
N SER A 469 -13.63 8.87 -7.10
CA SER A 469 -13.04 10.10 -6.54
C SER A 469 -13.35 11.32 -7.43
N LEU A 470 -13.30 11.16 -8.75
CA LEU A 470 -13.72 12.21 -9.69
C LEU A 470 -15.21 12.51 -9.55
N LEU A 471 -16.06 11.48 -9.45
CA LEU A 471 -17.48 11.64 -9.20
C LEU A 471 -17.75 12.44 -7.91
N GLU A 472 -17.07 12.11 -6.81
CA GLU A 472 -17.22 12.85 -5.55
C GLU A 472 -16.72 14.29 -5.65
N SER A 473 -15.60 14.51 -6.33
CA SER A 473 -15.06 15.85 -6.56
C SER A 473 -16.02 16.73 -7.35
N MET A 474 -16.63 16.18 -8.40
CA MET A 474 -17.54 16.89 -9.30
C MET A 474 -18.90 17.19 -8.64
N PHE A 475 -19.51 16.21 -7.96
CA PHE A 475 -20.89 16.34 -7.50
C PHE A 475 -21.01 16.69 -6.00
N GLY A 476 -20.02 16.37 -5.18
CA GLY A 476 -20.11 16.53 -3.73
C GLY A 476 -21.07 15.55 -3.06
N SER A 477 -21.32 15.73 -1.76
CA SER A 477 -21.96 14.68 -0.96
C SER A 477 -23.47 14.50 -1.15
N GLY A 478 -24.20 15.60 -1.26
CA GLY A 478 -25.64 15.59 -1.58
C GLY A 478 -25.93 15.93 -3.04
N GLN A 479 -24.95 15.81 -3.94
CA GLN A 479 -24.95 16.49 -5.25
C GLN A 479 -24.96 18.02 -5.11
N ASP A 480 -24.64 18.55 -3.92
CA ASP A 480 -24.79 19.96 -3.58
C ASP A 480 -23.95 20.87 -4.47
N ARG A 481 -22.79 20.39 -4.94
CA ARG A 481 -21.92 21.15 -5.86
C ARG A 481 -22.57 21.24 -7.23
N ALA A 482 -23.04 20.12 -7.77
CA ALA A 482 -23.74 20.12 -9.05
C ALA A 482 -25.02 20.95 -8.98
N LEU A 483 -25.80 20.83 -7.89
CA LEU A 483 -26.99 21.65 -7.67
C LEU A 483 -26.64 23.14 -7.58
N ALA A 484 -25.59 23.51 -6.84
CA ALA A 484 -25.11 24.89 -6.75
C ALA A 484 -24.68 25.42 -8.12
N ASP A 485 -23.92 24.64 -8.89
CA ASP A 485 -23.49 25.00 -10.26
C ASP A 485 -24.70 25.19 -11.18
N TYR A 486 -25.67 24.28 -11.15
CA TYR A 486 -26.91 24.39 -11.91
C TYR A 486 -27.73 25.62 -11.51
N LEU A 487 -27.89 25.88 -10.22
CA LEU A 487 -28.61 27.06 -9.71
C LEU A 487 -27.92 28.34 -10.15
N GLN A 488 -26.59 28.43 -9.96
CA GLN A 488 -25.79 29.59 -10.35
C GLN A 488 -25.88 29.85 -11.85
N ALA A 489 -25.64 28.82 -12.67
CA ALA A 489 -25.69 28.93 -14.12
C ALA A 489 -27.10 29.33 -14.60
N ALA A 490 -28.15 28.65 -14.12
CA ALA A 490 -29.53 28.93 -14.50
C ALA A 490 -29.96 30.35 -14.10
N LEU A 491 -29.60 30.81 -12.89
CA LEU A 491 -29.88 32.17 -12.43
C LEU A 491 -29.15 33.21 -13.26
N MET A 492 -27.85 33.01 -13.53
CA MET A 492 -27.07 33.93 -14.36
C MET A 492 -27.61 34.01 -15.78
N LEU A 493 -27.95 32.89 -16.41
CA LEU A 493 -28.50 32.86 -17.76
C LEU A 493 -29.87 33.56 -17.83
N ARG A 494 -30.78 33.30 -16.88
CA ARG A 494 -32.10 33.94 -16.84
C ARG A 494 -32.02 35.43 -16.52
N TYR A 495 -31.25 35.83 -15.51
CA TYR A 495 -31.11 37.23 -15.11
C TYR A 495 -30.48 38.07 -16.24
N ASN A 496 -29.47 37.52 -16.92
CA ASN A 496 -28.80 38.18 -18.04
C ASN A 496 -29.50 37.98 -19.39
N LYS A 497 -30.72 37.42 -19.43
CA LYS A 497 -31.54 37.23 -20.65
C LYS A 497 -30.81 36.47 -21.77
N ARG A 498 -30.07 35.42 -21.41
CA ARG A 498 -29.37 34.52 -22.35
C ARG A 498 -30.04 33.16 -22.50
N LEU A 499 -31.20 32.99 -21.88
CA LEU A 499 -32.11 31.85 -21.98
C LEU A 499 -33.51 32.33 -22.36
#